data_AF-A0A7Y2G8X7-F1
#
_entry.id   AF-A0A7Y2G8X7-F1
#
_cell.length_a   1.000
_cell.length_b   1.000
_cell.length_c   1.000
_cell.angle_alpha   90.00
_cell.angle_beta   90.00
_cell.angle_gamma   90.00
#
_symmetry.space_group_name_H-M   'P 1'
#
loop_
_entity.id
_entity.type
_entity.pdbx_description
1 polymer ?
#
loop_
_entity_poly.entity_id
_entity_poly.type
_entity_poly.pdbx_seq_one_letter_code
_entity_poly.pdbx_strand_id
1 'polypeptide(L)'
;MRWLFSIAVTAACHLLLGWAWGVAGGILAGWLWTTGGWWRGAVVVGSVWAGLTSYTVAVATGPAMELHRILAGVSGLVPSFAVPLIIVAVGFLIGLSGGLVGSGLRKLVRPVAAPTAAA
;
A
#
# COMPACT_ATOMS: atom_id res chain seq x y z
N MET A 1 -6.84 10.07 13.68
CA MET A 1 -6.41 11.11 12.72
C MET A 1 -5.22 10.69 11.85
N ARG A 2 -4.05 10.34 12.42
CA ARG A 2 -2.86 9.95 11.63
C ARG A 2 -3.13 8.87 10.57
N TRP A 3 -3.98 7.88 10.88
CA TRP A 3 -4.37 6.80 9.96
C TRP A 3 -5.11 7.31 8.72
N LEU A 4 -6.18 8.08 8.93
CA LEU A 4 -6.96 8.67 7.85
C LEU A 4 -6.11 9.61 7.00
N PHE A 5 -5.16 10.32 7.62
CA PHE A 5 -4.22 11.17 6.90
C PHE A 5 -3.33 10.36 5.95
N SER A 6 -2.71 9.26 6.41
CA SER A 6 -1.89 8.41 5.52
C SER A 6 -2.71 7.77 4.39
N ILE A 7 -3.95 7.35 4.66
CA ILE A 7 -4.87 6.84 3.64
C ILE A 7 -5.20 7.93 2.60
N ALA A 8 -5.53 9.14 3.06
CA ALA A 8 -5.83 10.26 2.19
C ALA A 8 -4.62 10.62 1.30
N VAL A 9 -3.41 10.62 1.87
CA VAL A 9 -2.17 10.83 1.11
C VAL A 9 -1.95 9.72 0.08
N THR A 10 -2.09 8.45 0.44
CA THR A 10 -1.99 7.34 -0.53
C THR A 10 -3.01 7.49 -1.65
N ALA A 11 -4.28 7.77 -1.33
CA ALA A 11 -5.34 7.93 -2.32
C ALA A 11 -5.07 9.11 -3.25
N ALA A 12 -4.71 10.27 -2.70
CA ALA A 12 -4.38 11.45 -3.49
C ALA A 12 -3.18 11.18 -4.42
N CYS A 13 -2.09 10.60 -3.92
CA CYS A 13 -0.93 10.27 -4.74
C CYS A 13 -1.27 9.24 -5.84
N HIS A 14 -2.05 8.21 -5.51
CA HIS A 14 -2.45 7.19 -6.48
C HIS A 14 -3.31 7.78 -7.60
N LEU A 15 -4.28 8.65 -7.27
CA LEU A 15 -5.21 9.24 -8.22
C LEU A 15 -4.59 10.36 -9.06
N LEU A 16 -3.73 11.20 -8.46
CA LEU A 16 -3.18 12.39 -9.13
C LEU A 16 -1.87 12.12 -9.86
N LEU A 17 -1.04 11.22 -9.35
CA LEU A 17 0.31 10.96 -9.86
C LEU A 17 0.45 9.54 -10.46
N GLY A 18 -0.55 8.68 -10.25
CA GLY A 18 -0.56 7.29 -10.71
C GLY A 18 -0.16 6.28 -9.64
N TRP A 19 -0.38 5.00 -9.96
CA TRP A 19 -0.33 3.90 -8.98
C TRP A 19 1.00 3.77 -8.23
N ALA A 20 2.12 4.06 -8.92
CA ALA A 20 3.48 3.98 -8.35
C ALA A 20 3.67 4.90 -7.14
N TRP A 21 2.97 6.04 -7.11
CA TRP A 21 3.08 7.02 -6.03
C TRP A 21 2.23 6.68 -4.80
N GLY A 22 1.37 5.66 -4.86
CA GLY A 22 0.61 5.19 -3.70
C GLY A 22 1.51 4.76 -2.52
N VAL A 23 2.76 4.38 -2.80
CA VAL A 23 3.77 4.04 -1.79
C VAL A 23 4.06 5.18 -0.81
N ALA A 24 3.86 6.44 -1.22
CA ALA A 24 4.14 7.61 -0.39
C ALA A 24 3.38 7.59 0.94
N GLY A 25 2.10 7.19 0.94
CA GLY A 25 1.35 7.06 2.19
C GLY A 25 1.76 5.86 3.02
N GLY A 26 2.33 4.80 2.41
CA GLY A 26 2.99 3.70 3.13
C GLY A 26 4.27 4.17 3.85
N ILE A 27 5.10 4.95 3.17
CA ILE A 27 6.29 5.61 3.77
C ILE A 27 5.87 6.54 4.90
N LEU A 28 4.87 7.38 4.67
CA LEU A 28 4.34 8.28 5.69
C LEU A 28 3.79 7.51 6.89
N ALA A 29 3.08 6.40 6.69
CA ALA A 29 2.62 5.55 7.77
C ALA A 29 3.80 4.97 8.57
N GLY A 30 4.79 4.40 7.88
CA GLY A 30 6.02 3.91 8.51
C GLY A 30 6.74 4.98 9.33
N TRP A 31 6.75 6.22 8.83
CA TRP A 31 7.31 7.37 9.54
C TRP A 31 6.46 7.76 10.76
N LEU A 32 5.13 7.80 10.65
CA LEU A 32 4.27 8.19 11.78
C LEU A 32 4.21 7.12 12.88
N TRP A 33 4.55 5.86 12.57
CA TRP A 33 4.58 4.74 13.51
C TRP A 33 5.81 3.86 13.34
N THR A 34 6.84 4.12 14.14
CA THR A 34 8.08 3.33 14.14
C THR A 34 7.89 1.88 14.57
N THR A 35 6.97 1.63 15.51
CA THR A 35 6.65 0.27 15.95
C THR A 35 5.51 -0.28 15.09
N GLY A 36 5.79 -1.34 14.33
CA GLY A 36 4.81 -1.94 13.42
C GLY A 36 4.53 -1.11 12.16
N GLY A 37 5.42 -0.19 11.77
CA GLY A 37 5.22 0.64 10.59
C GLY A 37 5.06 -0.15 9.28
N TRP A 38 5.68 -1.33 9.19
CA TRP A 38 5.56 -2.24 8.05
C TRP A 38 4.11 -2.70 7.82
N TRP A 39 3.42 -3.25 8.84
CA TRP A 39 2.05 -3.73 8.65
C TRP A 39 1.07 -2.57 8.52
N ARG A 40 1.34 -1.44 9.19
CA ARG A 40 0.52 -0.22 9.05
C ARG A 40 0.63 0.35 7.64
N GLY A 41 1.82 0.39 7.07
CA GLY A 41 2.03 0.74 5.66
C GLY A 41 1.27 -0.21 4.73
N ALA A 42 1.35 -1.52 4.99
CA ALA A 42 0.63 -2.54 4.23
C ALA A 42 -0.89 -2.31 4.23
N VAL A 43 -1.48 -2.07 5.41
CA VAL A 43 -2.92 -1.80 5.53
C VAL A 43 -3.28 -0.45 4.91
N VAL A 44 -2.50 0.61 5.09
CA VAL A 44 -2.79 1.92 4.47
C VAL A 44 -2.86 1.81 2.95
N VAL A 45 -1.83 1.25 2.32
CA VAL A 45 -1.78 1.15 0.86
C VAL A 45 -2.73 0.08 0.34
N GLY A 46 -2.76 -1.09 0.99
CA GLY A 46 -3.65 -2.19 0.65
C GLY A 46 -5.13 -1.82 0.73
N SER A 47 -5.54 -1.00 1.71
CA SER A 47 -6.94 -0.55 1.82
C SER A 47 -7.34 0.38 0.67
N VAL A 48 -6.44 1.28 0.24
CA VAL A 48 -6.72 2.16 -0.91
C VAL A 48 -6.80 1.34 -2.19
N TRP A 49 -5.89 0.40 -2.40
CA TRP A 49 -5.95 -0.51 -3.56
C TRP A 49 -7.21 -1.35 -3.54
N ALA A 50 -7.57 -1.95 -2.41
CA ALA A 50 -8.81 -2.70 -2.26
C ALA A 50 -10.05 -1.85 -2.56
N GLY A 51 -10.09 -0.61 -2.05
CA GLY A 51 -11.17 0.32 -2.31
C GLY A 51 -11.28 0.70 -3.78
N LEU A 52 -10.17 1.08 -4.42
CA LEU A 52 -10.14 1.46 -5.84
C LEU A 52 -10.47 0.28 -6.75
N THR A 53 -9.89 -0.90 -6.51
CA THR A 53 -10.20 -2.11 -7.29
C THR A 53 -11.67 -2.49 -7.15
N SER A 54 -12.22 -2.46 -5.93
CA SER A 54 -13.64 -2.74 -5.70
C SER A 54 -14.54 -1.73 -6.40
N TYR A 55 -14.20 -0.44 -6.33
CA TYR A 55 -14.91 0.63 -7.02
C TYR A 55 -14.89 0.45 -8.53
N THR A 56 -13.73 0.12 -9.12
CA THR A 56 -13.60 -0.13 -10.56
C THR A 56 -14.46 -1.31 -11.02
N VAL A 57 -14.48 -2.41 -10.26
CA VAL A 57 -15.33 -3.57 -10.58
C VAL A 57 -16.81 -3.24 -10.46
N ALA A 58 -17.20 -2.44 -9.47
CA ALA A 58 -18.59 -2.06 -9.24
C ALA A 58 -19.12 -1.07 -10.29
N VAL A 59 -18.31 -0.09 -10.70
CA VAL A 59 -18.74 1.00 -11.58
C VAL A 59 -18.46 0.70 -13.06
N ALA A 60 -17.43 -0.08 -13.36
CA ALA A 60 -16.98 -0.38 -14.73
C ALA A 60 -16.79 -1.89 -14.94
N THR A 61 -17.80 -2.69 -14.55
CA THR A 61 -17.71 -4.16 -14.52
C THR A 61 -17.27 -4.76 -15.86
N GLY A 62 -17.87 -4.35 -16.98
CA GLY A 62 -17.53 -4.88 -18.31
C GLY A 62 -16.05 -4.68 -18.67
N PRO A 63 -15.57 -3.42 -18.74
CA PRO A 63 -14.16 -3.13 -18.97
C PRO A 63 -13.20 -3.77 -17.95
N ALA A 64 -13.57 -3.78 -16.67
CA ALA A 64 -12.75 -4.38 -15.62
C ALA A 64 -12.58 -5.89 -15.80
N MET A 65 -13.65 -6.60 -16.13
CA MET A 65 -13.61 -8.05 -16.36
C MET A 65 -12.83 -8.41 -17.62
N GLU A 66 -12.90 -7.59 -18.67
CA GLU A 66 -12.09 -7.79 -19.87
C GLU A 66 -10.59 -7.59 -19.57
N LEU A 67 -10.22 -6.55 -18.83
CA LEU A 67 -8.85 -6.37 -18.36
C LEU A 67 -8.37 -7.57 -17.52
N HIS A 68 -9.19 -8.05 -16.58
CA HIS A 68 -8.85 -9.23 -15.77
C HIS A 68 -8.66 -10.48 -16.64
N ARG A 69 -9.49 -10.68 -17.67
CA ARG A 69 -9.35 -11.78 -18.62
C ARG A 69 -8.04 -11.69 -19.41
N ILE A 70 -7.68 -10.49 -19.88
CA ILE A 70 -6.42 -10.25 -20.60
C ILE A 70 -5.23 -10.54 -19.68
N LEU A 71 -5.22 -9.99 -18.47
CA LEU A 71 -4.13 -10.21 -17.50
C LEU A 71 -3.98 -11.68 -17.09
N ALA A 72 -5.11 -12.38 -16.88
CA ALA A 72 -5.13 -13.82 -16.65
C ALA A 72 -4.51 -14.58 -17.84
N GLY A 73 -4.91 -14.22 -19.08
CA GLY A 73 -4.38 -14.81 -20.31
C GLY A 73 -2.86 -14.61 -20.45
N VAL A 74 -2.35 -13.43 -20.12
CA VAL A 74 -0.90 -13.14 -20.13
C VAL A 74 -0.15 -14.02 -19.13
N SER A 75 -0.73 -14.28 -17.96
CA SER A 75 -0.10 -15.11 -16.93
C SER A 75 -0.11 -16.61 -17.23
N GLY A 76 -1.05 -17.08 -18.06
CA GLY A 76 -1.29 -18.50 -18.38
C GLY A 76 -1.71 -19.39 -17.21
N LEU A 77 -1.61 -18.92 -15.96
CA LEU A 77 -1.75 -19.72 -14.75
C LEU A 77 -2.80 -19.16 -13.77
N VAL A 78 -3.16 -17.89 -13.90
CA VAL A 78 -4.05 -17.21 -12.95
C VAL A 78 -5.47 -17.19 -13.52
N PRO A 79 -6.49 -17.66 -12.79
CA PRO A 79 -7.87 -17.49 -13.21
C PRO A 79 -8.29 -16.02 -13.11
N SER A 80 -9.13 -15.55 -14.04
CA SER A 80 -9.52 -14.13 -14.14
C SER A 80 -10.13 -13.56 -12.86
N PHE A 81 -10.87 -14.37 -12.09
CA PHE A 81 -11.44 -13.94 -10.81
C PHE A 81 -10.39 -13.67 -9.72
N ALA A 82 -9.17 -14.23 -9.83
CA ALA A 82 -8.09 -14.03 -8.87
C ALA A 82 -7.24 -12.78 -9.15
N VAL A 83 -7.34 -12.20 -10.35
CA VAL A 83 -6.61 -10.98 -10.73
C VAL A 83 -6.86 -9.80 -9.77
N PRO A 84 -8.10 -9.44 -9.38
CA PRO A 84 -8.31 -8.36 -8.42
C PRO A 84 -7.66 -8.65 -7.06
N LEU A 85 -7.65 -9.91 -6.61
CA LEU A 85 -6.97 -10.29 -5.36
C LEU A 85 -5.46 -10.09 -5.46
N ILE A 86 -4.87 -10.43 -6.60
CA ILE A 86 -3.43 -10.22 -6.86
C ILE A 86 -3.10 -8.73 -6.89
N ILE A 87 -3.92 -7.92 -7.57
CA ILE A 87 -3.77 -6.46 -7.58
C ILE A 87 -3.74 -5.94 -6.15
N VAL A 88 -4.73 -6.30 -5.33
CA VAL A 88 -4.79 -5.88 -3.92
C VAL A 88 -3.57 -6.38 -3.14
N ALA A 89 -3.15 -7.63 -3.33
CA ALA A 89 -1.97 -8.20 -2.67
C ALA A 89 -0.68 -7.42 -3.03
N VAL A 90 -0.52 -7.00 -4.29
CA VAL A 90 0.58 -6.11 -4.71
C VAL A 90 0.51 -4.77 -3.95
N GLY A 91 -0.68 -4.20 -3.79
CA GLY A 91 -0.89 -3.00 -2.97
C GLY A 91 -0.42 -3.18 -1.52
N PHE A 92 -0.74 -4.32 -0.89
CA PHE A 92 -0.26 -4.66 0.45
C PHE A 92 1.27 -4.77 0.51
N LEU A 93 1.91 -5.41 -0.48
CA LEU A 93 3.37 -5.55 -0.54
C LEU A 93 4.10 -4.22 -0.73
N ILE A 94 3.55 -3.34 -1.59
CA ILE A 94 4.04 -1.98 -1.76
C ILE A 94 3.92 -1.21 -0.44
N GLY A 95 2.77 -1.33 0.23
CA GLY A 95 2.56 -0.71 1.53
C GLY A 95 3.52 -1.22 2.61
N LEU A 96 3.77 -2.53 2.64
CA LEU A 96 4.73 -3.15 3.56
C LEU A 96 6.12 -2.57 3.36
N SER A 97 6.58 -2.53 2.10
CA SER A 97 7.87 -1.96 1.71
C SER A 97 7.97 -0.48 2.07
N GLY A 98 6.96 0.32 1.75
CA GLY A 98 6.89 1.72 2.13
C GLY A 98 6.95 1.92 3.65
N GLY A 99 6.19 1.12 4.40
CA GLY A 99 6.18 1.12 5.86
C GLY A 99 7.54 0.83 6.48
N LEU A 100 8.29 -0.16 5.93
CA LEU A 100 9.66 -0.45 6.33
C LEU A 100 10.58 0.74 6.09
N VAL A 101 10.55 1.32 4.88
CA VAL A 101 11.36 2.48 4.52
C VAL A 101 11.07 3.67 5.43
N GLY A 102 9.80 4.02 5.63
CA GLY A 102 9.40 5.13 6.50
C GLY A 102 9.84 4.96 7.95
N SER A 103 9.70 3.74 8.50
CA SER A 103 10.17 3.44 9.85
C SER A 103 11.69 3.50 9.96
N GLY A 104 12.42 3.03 8.95
CA GLY A 104 13.89 3.13 8.86
C GLY A 104 14.34 4.60 8.84
N LEU A 105 13.76 5.40 7.95
CA LEU A 105 14.08 6.83 7.82
C LEU A 105 13.85 7.59 9.13
N ARG A 106 12.75 7.31 9.86
CA ARG A 106 12.52 7.97 11.15
C ARG A 106 13.54 7.63 12.21
N LYS A 107 14.02 6.37 12.25
CA LYS A 107 15.07 5.95 13.19
C LYS A 107 16.40 6.62 12.89
N LEU A 108 16.71 6.87 11.61
CA LEU A 108 17.91 7.61 11.19
C LEU A 108 17.83 9.09 11.60
N VAL A 109 16.68 9.73 11.39
CA VAL A 109 16.50 11.16 11.70
C VAL A 109 16.31 11.43 13.19
N ARG A 110 15.75 10.48 13.94
CA ARG A 110 15.57 10.55 15.40
C ARG A 110 16.07 9.25 16.03
N PRO A 111 17.40 9.11 16.21
CA PRO A 111 17.96 7.98 16.92
C PRO A 111 17.37 7.96 18.33
N VAL A 112 16.78 6.83 18.74
CA VAL A 112 16.45 6.63 20.14
C VAL A 112 17.78 6.40 20.85
N ALA A 113 18.10 7.23 21.83
CA ALA A 113 19.30 7.05 22.64
C ALA A 113 19.30 5.63 23.23
N ALA A 114 20.40 4.90 23.05
CA ALA A 114 20.54 3.60 23.66
C ALA A 114 20.37 3.74 25.18
N PRO A 115 19.67 2.82 25.87
CA PRO A 115 19.68 2.81 27.32
C PRO A 115 21.15 2.66 27.75
N THR A 116 21.72 3.71 28.35
CA THR A 116 22.99 3.61 29.03
C THR A 116 22.83 2.54 30.08
N ALA A 117 23.52 1.41 29.91
CA ALA A 117 23.59 0.38 30.93
C ALA A 117 23.98 1.08 32.23
N ALA A 118 23.07 1.07 33.20
CA ALA A 118 23.36 1.58 34.53
C ALA A 118 24.52 0.73 35.08
N ALA A 119 25.59 1.44 35.47
CA ALA A 119 26.80 0.89 36.05
C ALA A 119 26.53 0.20 37.39
#